data_AF-A0A856MFH8-F1
#
_entry.id   AF-A0A856MFH8-F1
#
_cell.length_a   1.000
_cell.length_b   1.000
_cell.length_c   1.000
_cell.angle_alpha   90.00
_cell.angle_beta   90.00
_cell.angle_gamma   90.00
#
_symmetry.space_group_name_H-M   'P 1'
#
loop_
_entity.id
_entity.type
_entity.pdbx_description
1 polymer ?
#
loop_
_entity_poly.entity_id
_entity_poly.type
_entity_poly.pdbx_seq_one_letter_code
_entity_poly.pdbx_strand_id
1 'polypeptide(L)'
;MYKFYGAEEEVARLLKPLERQGWIIEYNVPLKRWGDADVFLCSPKSNYFVIDVKSNKGRIFFDGAMLKRRYGKQVHDFYGKNLLQAVKGQASALKDMKRVSFVQPIICFTQANLEKIKQNKQINGVYVVNAVNLLSLLTSAPKKLTKYS
;
A
#
# COMPACT_ATOMS: atom_id res chain seq x y z
N MET A 1 -4.98 -19.62 10.88
CA MET A 1 -3.79 -19.50 10.00
C MET A 1 -4.25 -18.82 8.72
N TYR A 2 -3.74 -17.63 8.41
CA TYR A 2 -4.07 -16.95 7.15
C TYR A 2 -3.44 -17.70 5.99
N LYS A 3 -4.17 -17.85 4.89
CA LYS A 3 -3.64 -18.42 3.65
C LYS A 3 -3.20 -17.27 2.75
N PHE A 4 -1.89 -17.12 2.60
CA PHE A 4 -1.29 -16.13 1.71
C PHE A 4 -0.91 -16.78 0.38
N TYR A 5 -0.88 -16.00 -0.68
CA TYR A 5 -0.38 -16.45 -1.98
C TYR A 5 0.76 -15.56 -2.47
N GLY A 6 1.97 -16.12 -2.56
CA GLY A 6 3.13 -15.49 -3.21
C GLY A 6 3.54 -14.13 -2.61
N ALA A 7 3.18 -13.04 -3.28
CA ALA A 7 3.62 -11.69 -2.91
C ALA A 7 3.07 -11.20 -1.55
N GLU A 8 1.86 -11.61 -1.17
CA GLU A 8 1.31 -11.29 0.15
C GLU A 8 2.09 -11.99 1.27
N GLU A 9 2.58 -13.21 1.03
CA GLU A 9 3.40 -13.95 2.00
C GLU A 9 4.77 -13.29 2.19
N GLU A 10 5.35 -12.77 1.11
CA GLU A 10 6.58 -11.97 1.18
C GLU A 10 6.37 -10.72 2.05
N VAL A 11 5.29 -9.98 1.82
CA VAL A 11 4.94 -8.80 2.63
C VAL A 11 4.65 -9.19 4.07
N ALA A 12 3.89 -10.26 4.34
CA ALA A 12 3.60 -10.72 5.69
C ALA A 12 4.88 -11.10 6.46
N ARG A 13 5.84 -11.78 5.82
CA ARG A 13 7.16 -12.07 6.42
C ARG A 13 7.94 -10.81 6.72
N LEU A 14 7.90 -9.83 5.81
CA LEU A 14 8.55 -8.54 5.98
C LEU A 14 7.93 -7.74 7.14
N LEU A 15 6.62 -7.82 7.35
CA LEU A 15 5.92 -7.11 8.42
C LEU A 15 6.00 -7.79 9.79
N LYS A 16 6.33 -9.08 9.86
CA LYS A 16 6.43 -9.86 11.11
C LYS A 16 7.22 -9.19 12.25
N PRO A 17 8.36 -8.50 12.01
CA PRO A 17 9.06 -7.80 13.09
C PRO A 17 8.23 -6.67 13.73
N LEU A 18 7.27 -6.07 13.03
CA LEU A 18 6.42 -4.99 13.55
C LEU A 18 5.41 -5.50 14.59
N GLU A 19 4.93 -6.74 14.46
CA GLU A 19 4.03 -7.35 15.46
C GLU A 19 4.69 -7.35 16.85
N ARG A 20 5.99 -7.68 16.91
CA ARG A 20 6.79 -7.65 18.14
C ARG A 20 7.00 -6.24 18.69
N GLN A 21 6.82 -5.21 17.86
CA GLN A 21 6.92 -3.80 18.23
C GLN A 21 5.55 -3.22 18.62
N GLY A 22 4.52 -4.05 18.79
CA GLY A 22 3.18 -3.64 19.21
C GLY A 22 2.29 -3.13 18.08
N TRP A 23 2.65 -3.39 16.81
CA TRP A 23 1.75 -3.13 15.70
C TRP A 23 0.65 -4.18 15.65
N ILE A 24 -0.58 -3.74 15.36
CA ILE A 24 -1.70 -4.63 15.06
C ILE A 24 -1.78 -4.76 13.55
N ILE A 25 -1.84 -6.01 13.05
CA ILE A 25 -1.87 -6.30 11.63
C ILE A 25 -3.04 -7.24 11.35
N GLU A 26 -3.88 -6.85 10.40
CA GLU A 26 -4.97 -7.67 9.87
C GLU A 26 -4.73 -7.90 8.39
N TYR A 27 -4.93 -9.13 7.93
CA TYR A 27 -4.69 -9.52 6.55
C TYR A 27 -6.00 -9.88 5.85
N ASN A 28 -6.07 -9.62 4.55
CA ASN A 28 -7.19 -9.98 3.68
C ASN A 28 -8.54 -9.50 4.24
N VAL A 29 -8.62 -8.21 4.61
CA VAL A 29 -9.83 -7.62 5.19
C VAL A 29 -10.86 -7.41 4.07
N PRO A 30 -12.02 -8.07 4.11
CA PRO A 30 -12.99 -7.98 3.02
C PRO A 30 -13.72 -6.63 3.00
N LEU A 31 -13.77 -5.99 1.82
CA LEU A 31 -14.44 -4.71 1.59
C LEU A 31 -15.45 -4.82 0.45
N LYS A 32 -16.76 -4.73 0.78
CA LYS A 32 -17.88 -4.95 -0.17
C LYS A 32 -17.69 -4.39 -1.58
N ARG A 33 -17.20 -3.15 -1.71
CA ARG A 33 -17.06 -2.45 -3.00
C ARG A 33 -15.65 -2.53 -3.60
N TRP A 34 -14.64 -2.82 -2.79
CA TRP A 34 -13.24 -2.63 -3.16
C TRP A 34 -12.41 -3.93 -3.18
N GLY A 35 -13.09 -5.08 -3.09
CA GLY A 35 -12.43 -6.38 -2.95
C GLY A 35 -11.85 -6.52 -1.55
N ASP A 36 -10.69 -7.13 -1.43
CA ASP A 36 -10.02 -7.29 -0.15
C ASP A 36 -8.91 -6.23 -0.02
N ALA A 37 -8.70 -5.74 1.20
CA ALA A 37 -7.47 -5.05 1.56
C ALA A 37 -6.46 -6.08 2.04
N ASP A 38 -5.36 -6.23 1.29
CA ASP A 38 -4.36 -7.27 1.55
C ASP A 38 -3.77 -7.15 2.95
N VAL A 39 -3.47 -5.92 3.39
CA VAL A 39 -3.02 -5.64 4.76
C VAL A 39 -3.62 -4.34 5.31
N PHE A 40 -4.17 -4.40 6.52
CA PHE A 40 -4.47 -3.26 7.36
C PHE A 40 -3.54 -3.25 8.59
N LEU A 41 -2.94 -2.09 8.89
CA LEU A 41 -2.01 -1.93 9.99
C LEU A 41 -2.43 -0.79 10.91
N CYS A 42 -2.25 -1.00 12.22
CA CYS A 42 -2.29 0.04 13.24
C CYS A 42 -0.96 0.07 13.98
N SER A 43 -0.31 1.23 14.00
CA SER A 43 0.92 1.42 14.77
C SER A 43 0.64 1.63 16.27
N PRO A 44 1.62 1.42 17.16
CA PRO A 44 1.49 1.73 18.59
C PRO A 44 1.09 3.19 18.89
N LYS A 45 1.28 4.10 17.92
CA LYS A 45 0.93 5.52 18.01
C LYS A 45 -0.42 5.85 17.37
N SER A 46 -1.25 4.83 17.10
CA SER A 46 -2.56 4.97 16.46
C SER A 46 -2.51 5.63 15.08
N ASN A 47 -1.47 5.32 14.29
CA ASN A 47 -1.47 5.61 12.85
C ASN A 47 -1.99 4.38 12.10
N TYR A 48 -2.88 4.57 11.15
CA TYR A 48 -3.52 3.49 10.40
C TYR A 48 -3.08 3.49 8.94
N PHE A 49 -2.86 2.31 8.38
CA PHE A 49 -2.39 2.13 7.01
C PHE A 49 -3.17 1.00 6.33
N VAL A 50 -3.33 1.12 5.01
CA VAL A 50 -3.71 0.01 4.15
C VAL A 50 -2.62 -0.21 3.12
N ILE A 51 -2.23 -1.47 2.91
CA ILE A 51 -1.28 -1.88 1.88
C ILE A 51 -2.01 -2.72 0.85
N ASP A 52 -1.99 -2.26 -0.40
CA ASP A 52 -2.37 -3.02 -1.58
C ASP A 52 -1.09 -3.59 -2.21
N VAL A 53 -0.94 -4.91 -2.20
CA VAL A 53 0.24 -5.65 -2.63
C VAL A 53 0.13 -5.97 -4.12
N LYS A 54 1.24 -5.80 -4.84
CA LYS A 54 1.31 -6.04 -6.28
C LYS A 54 2.56 -6.84 -6.63
N SER A 55 2.34 -8.00 -7.23
CA SER A 55 3.40 -8.91 -7.70
C SER A 55 3.93 -8.57 -9.11
N ASN A 56 3.46 -7.47 -9.71
CA ASN A 56 3.80 -7.14 -11.09
C ASN A 56 5.31 -6.94 -11.28
N LYS A 57 5.84 -7.47 -12.38
CA LYS A 57 7.22 -7.23 -12.86
C LYS A 57 7.27 -6.02 -13.80
N GLY A 58 8.50 -5.62 -14.17
CA GLY A 58 8.73 -4.54 -15.13
C GLY A 58 8.99 -3.20 -14.44
N ARG A 59 8.93 -2.11 -15.21
CA ARG A 59 9.12 -0.76 -14.68
C ARG A 59 7.77 -0.09 -14.46
N ILE A 60 7.52 0.39 -13.25
CA ILE A 60 6.32 1.18 -12.92
C ILE A 60 6.72 2.64 -12.84
N PHE A 61 5.94 3.49 -13.48
CA PHE A 61 6.12 4.94 -13.44
C PHE A 61 4.76 5.62 -13.33
N PHE A 62 4.77 6.89 -12.93
CA PHE A 62 3.60 7.74 -12.93
C PHE A 62 3.63 8.64 -14.17
N ASP A 63 2.55 8.64 -14.95
CA ASP A 63 2.47 9.41 -16.21
C ASP A 63 1.88 10.82 -16.02
N GLY A 64 1.59 11.22 -14.78
CA GLY A 64 0.90 12.47 -14.45
C GLY A 64 -0.57 12.26 -14.05
N ALA A 65 -1.19 11.13 -14.41
CA ALA A 65 -2.57 10.81 -14.09
C ALA A 65 -2.72 9.49 -13.32
N MET A 66 -2.01 8.44 -13.73
CA MET A 66 -2.09 7.11 -13.12
C MET A 66 -0.74 6.37 -13.14
N LEU A 67 -0.66 5.28 -12.38
CA LEU A 67 0.47 4.37 -12.50
C LEU A 67 0.35 3.58 -13.79
N LYS A 68 1.45 3.50 -14.53
CA LYS A 68 1.60 2.70 -15.75
C LYS A 68 2.74 1.71 -15.57
N ARG A 69 2.69 0.62 -16.33
CA ARG A 69 3.74 -0.40 -16.36
C ARG A 69 4.37 -0.44 -17.74
N ARG A 70 5.69 -0.56 -17.83
CA ARG A 70 6.37 -0.75 -19.12
C ARG A 70 7.31 -1.94 -19.14
N TYR A 71 7.39 -2.55 -20.32
CA TYR A 71 8.36 -3.57 -20.69
C TYR A 71 9.09 -3.10 -21.94
N GLY A 72 10.34 -2.65 -21.76
CA GLY A 72 11.07 -1.94 -22.80
C GLY A 72 10.25 -0.74 -23.29
N LYS A 73 9.91 -0.71 -24.58
CA LYS A 73 9.17 0.38 -25.21
C LYS A 73 7.66 0.30 -25.00
N GLN A 74 7.10 -0.86 -24.69
CA GLN A 74 5.65 -1.04 -24.56
C GLN A 74 5.16 -0.53 -23.20
N VAL A 75 4.12 0.31 -23.21
CA VAL A 75 3.45 0.84 -22.01
C VAL A 75 2.07 0.21 -21.91
N HIS A 76 1.73 -0.23 -20.70
CA HIS A 76 0.51 -0.95 -20.37
C HIS A 76 -0.14 -0.36 -19.14
N ASP A 77 -1.47 -0.43 -19.13
CA ASP A 77 -2.28 -0.11 -17.96
C ASP A 77 -2.43 -1.35 -17.08
N PHE A 78 -2.86 -1.14 -15.83
CA PHE A 78 -3.19 -2.25 -14.93
C PHE A 78 -4.61 -2.77 -15.22
N TYR A 79 -4.82 -3.30 -16.42
CA TYR A 79 -6.12 -3.82 -16.88
C TYR A 79 -7.23 -2.75 -16.82
N GLY A 80 -6.91 -1.53 -17.25
CA GLY A 80 -7.82 -0.38 -17.18
C GLY A 80 -8.07 0.16 -15.77
N LYS A 81 -7.39 -0.36 -14.74
CA LYS A 81 -7.57 0.10 -13.35
C LYS A 81 -6.59 1.22 -13.00
N ASN A 82 -7.11 2.27 -12.37
CA ASN A 82 -6.29 3.26 -11.68
C ASN A 82 -5.99 2.77 -10.26
N LEU A 83 -4.79 2.22 -10.05
CA LEU A 83 -4.40 1.66 -8.75
C LEU A 83 -4.45 2.69 -7.61
N LEU A 84 -4.10 3.95 -7.88
CA LEU A 84 -4.13 5.01 -6.87
C LEU A 84 -5.55 5.28 -6.38
N GLN A 85 -6.54 5.25 -7.28
CA GLN A 85 -7.94 5.43 -6.92
C GLN A 85 -8.48 4.20 -6.17
N ALA A 86 -8.11 2.99 -6.60
CA ALA A 86 -8.55 1.75 -5.97
C ALA A 86 -8.13 1.69 -4.49
N VAL A 87 -6.84 1.90 -4.19
CA VAL A 87 -6.33 1.83 -2.80
C VAL A 87 -6.88 2.97 -1.93
N LYS A 88 -7.18 4.14 -2.50
CA LYS A 88 -7.89 5.21 -1.78
C LYS A 88 -9.31 4.81 -1.41
N GLY A 89 -10.00 4.11 -2.31
CA GLY A 89 -11.31 3.53 -2.05
C GLY A 89 -11.27 2.55 -0.87
N GLN A 90 -10.27 1.66 -0.87
CA GLN A 90 -10.03 0.73 0.25
C GLN A 90 -9.74 1.48 1.56
N ALA A 91 -8.86 2.49 1.53
CA ALA A 91 -8.54 3.31 2.70
C ALA A 91 -9.78 4.01 3.28
N SER A 92 -10.65 4.57 2.42
CA SER A 92 -11.90 5.19 2.88
C SER A 92 -12.84 4.17 3.51
N ALA A 93 -13.00 2.99 2.90
CA ALA A 93 -13.85 1.94 3.45
C ALA A 93 -13.34 1.43 4.80
N LEU A 94 -12.02 1.25 4.96
CA LEU A 94 -11.39 0.87 6.21
C LEU A 94 -11.51 1.97 7.27
N LYS A 95 -11.37 3.24 6.88
CA LYS A 95 -11.58 4.38 7.77
C LYS A 95 -12.97 4.32 8.41
N ASP A 96 -14.01 4.13 7.60
CA ASP A 96 -15.39 4.05 8.07
C ASP A 96 -15.64 2.77 8.89
N MET A 97 -15.18 1.61 8.39
CA MET A 97 -15.31 0.31 9.06
C MET A 97 -14.65 0.29 10.44
N LYS A 98 -13.44 0.84 10.56
CA LYS A 98 -12.65 0.86 11.80
C LYS A 98 -12.94 2.07 12.68
N ARG A 99 -13.79 3.01 12.22
CA ARG A 99 -14.16 4.25 12.92
C ARG A 99 -12.95 5.10 13.31
N VAL A 100 -11.98 5.19 12.41
CA VAL A 100 -10.74 5.98 12.61
C VAL A 100 -10.80 7.27 11.78
N SER A 101 -9.96 8.25 12.10
CA SER A 101 -9.99 9.54 11.41
C SER A 101 -9.37 9.50 10.02
N PHE A 102 -8.38 8.63 9.81
CA PHE A 102 -7.62 8.52 8.57
C PHE A 102 -6.93 7.15 8.46
N VAL A 103 -6.85 6.63 7.24
CA VAL A 103 -6.05 5.46 6.88
C VAL A 103 -5.15 5.86 5.73
N GLN A 104 -3.83 5.76 5.90
CA GLN A 104 -2.87 6.10 4.85
C GLN A 104 -2.80 4.96 3.82
N PRO A 105 -3.15 5.22 2.54
CA PRO A 105 -2.99 4.22 1.49
C PRO A 105 -1.53 4.06 1.06
N ILE A 106 -1.14 2.80 0.84
CA ILE A 106 0.17 2.37 0.34
C ILE A 106 -0.06 1.33 -0.76
N ILE A 107 0.65 1.47 -1.88
CA ILE A 107 0.80 0.39 -2.87
C ILE A 107 2.22 -0.16 -2.74
N CYS A 108 2.35 -1.47 -2.51
CA CYS A 108 3.63 -2.13 -2.39
C CYS A 108 3.87 -3.08 -3.56
N PHE A 109 4.86 -2.77 -4.40
CA PHE A 109 5.32 -3.65 -5.47
C PHE A 109 6.44 -4.57 -4.97
N THR A 110 6.26 -5.88 -5.04
CA THR A 110 7.29 -6.84 -4.59
C THR A 110 8.33 -7.14 -5.66
N GLN A 111 7.98 -7.05 -6.95
CA GLN A 111 8.86 -7.47 -8.05
C GLN A 111 9.14 -6.37 -9.08
N ALA A 112 8.57 -5.18 -8.92
CA ALA A 112 8.72 -4.12 -9.90
C ALA A 112 9.91 -3.19 -9.61
N ASN A 113 10.48 -2.63 -10.67
CA ASN A 113 11.36 -1.47 -10.57
C ASN A 113 10.49 -0.20 -10.62
N LEU A 114 10.61 0.68 -9.63
CA LEU A 114 9.86 1.92 -9.56
C LEU A 114 10.67 3.06 -10.21
N GLU A 115 10.37 3.37 -11.46
CA GLU A 115 11.08 4.36 -12.26
C GLU A 115 10.63 5.78 -11.90
N LYS A 116 11.55 6.62 -11.43
CA LYS A 116 11.33 8.03 -11.04
C LYS A 116 10.28 8.23 -9.94
N ILE A 117 9.94 7.19 -9.19
CA ILE A 117 9.04 7.26 -8.03
C ILE A 117 9.88 7.33 -6.74
N LYS A 118 9.78 8.44 -6.03
CA LYS A 118 10.45 8.64 -4.73
C LYS A 118 9.72 7.84 -3.64
N GLN A 119 10.43 6.95 -2.97
CA GLN A 119 9.87 5.96 -2.03
C GLN A 119 9.34 6.57 -0.73
N ASN A 120 9.74 7.80 -0.41
CA ASN A 120 9.32 8.56 0.78
C ASN A 120 8.37 9.72 0.45
N LYS A 121 7.87 9.80 -0.79
CA LYS A 121 6.94 10.86 -1.22
C LYS A 121 5.65 10.24 -1.75
N GLN A 122 4.54 10.87 -1.40
CA GLN A 122 3.23 10.46 -1.88
C GLN A 122 2.99 10.93 -3.32
N ILE A 123 2.33 10.10 -4.11
CA ILE A 123 1.74 10.45 -5.40
C ILE A 123 0.23 10.54 -5.16
N ASN A 124 -0.32 11.73 -5.31
CA ASN A 124 -1.74 12.01 -5.05
C ASN A 124 -2.22 11.47 -3.69
N GLY A 125 -1.43 11.58 -2.62
CA GLY A 125 -1.83 11.11 -1.28
C GLY A 125 -1.59 9.61 -1.00
N VAL A 126 -1.00 8.87 -1.95
CA VAL A 126 -0.70 7.44 -1.82
C VAL A 126 0.82 7.24 -1.83
N TYR A 127 1.37 6.45 -0.90
CA TYR A 127 2.75 6.02 -1.03
C TYR A 127 2.85 4.86 -2.03
N VAL A 128 3.81 4.94 -2.94
CA VAL A 128 4.10 3.87 -3.90
C VAL A 128 5.52 3.41 -3.66
N VAL A 129 5.66 2.20 -3.12
CA VAL A 129 6.95 1.67 -2.65
C VAL A 129 7.23 0.29 -3.19
N ASN A 130 8.51 -0.06 -3.21
CA ASN A 130 8.92 -1.45 -3.36
C ASN A 130 8.98 -2.15 -1.98
N ALA A 131 8.98 -3.48 -1.98
CA ALA A 131 9.00 -4.27 -0.74
C ALA A 131 10.17 -3.91 0.18
N VAL A 132 11.38 -3.71 -0.36
CA VAL A 132 12.59 -3.41 0.43
C VAL A 132 12.51 -2.09 1.20
N ASN A 133 11.71 -1.12 0.73
CA ASN A 133 11.53 0.17 1.40
C ASN A 133 10.27 0.23 2.29
N LEU A 134 9.41 -0.79 2.28
CA LEU A 134 8.13 -0.76 2.99
C LEU A 134 8.31 -0.61 4.52
N LEU A 135 9.21 -1.38 5.14
CA LEU A 135 9.48 -1.25 6.58
C LEU A 135 10.04 0.12 6.95
N SER A 136 10.95 0.65 6.13
CA SER A 136 11.53 1.97 6.36
C SER A 136 10.43 3.04 6.29
N LEU A 137 9.52 2.96 5.31
CA LEU A 137 8.38 3.87 5.21
C LEU A 137 7.49 3.79 6.47
N LEU A 138 7.09 2.59 6.89
CA LEU A 138 6.16 2.41 8.01
C LEU A 138 6.73 2.90 9.35
N THR A 139 8.04 2.73 9.55
CA THR A 139 8.72 3.12 10.79
C THR A 139 9.20 4.58 10.80
N SER A 140 9.42 5.18 9.62
CA SER A 140 9.80 6.60 9.47
C SER A 140 8.60 7.54 9.30
N ALA A 141 7.41 7.03 8.99
CA ALA A 141 6.21 7.85 8.76
C ALA A 141 5.99 8.80 9.95
N PRO A 142 5.85 10.13 9.70
CA PRO A 142 5.88 11.13 10.76
C PRO A 142 4.77 10.94 11.80
N LYS A 143 5.08 11.33 13.04
CA LYS A 143 4.14 11.38 14.17
C LYS A 143 2.97 12.29 13.79
N LYS A 144 1.75 11.74 13.77
CA LYS A 144 0.46 12.40 13.51
C LYS A 144 0.30 13.02 12.11
N LEU A 145 -0.40 12.31 11.24
CA LEU A 145 -1.09 12.89 10.09
C LEU A 145 -2.35 13.62 10.59
N THR A 146 -2.20 14.81 11.15
CA THR A 146 -3.32 15.71 11.41
C THR A 146 -3.80 16.31 10.09
N LYS A 147 -5.13 16.29 9.91
CA LYS A 147 -5.88 16.75 8.74
C LYS A 147 -5.35 18.06 8.16
N TYR A 148 -5.36 18.14 6.83
CA TYR A 148 -5.42 19.43 6.14
C TYR A 148 -6.70 20.14 6.61
N SER A 149 -6.50 21.31 7.22
CA SER A 149 -7.51 22.35 7.43
C SER A 149 -8.02 22.89 6.11
#